data_AF-A0A3M1V3J8-F1
#
_entry.id   AF-A0A3M1V3J8-F1
#
_cell.length_a   1.000
_cell.length_b   1.000
_cell.length_c   1.000
_cell.angle_alpha   90.00
_cell.angle_beta   90.00
_cell.angle_gamma   90.00
#
_symmetry.space_group_name_H-M   'P 1'
#
loop_
_entity.id
_entity.type
_entity.pdbx_description
1 polymer ?
#
loop_
_entity_poly.entity_id
_entity_poly.type
_entity_poly.pdbx_seq_one_letter_code
_entity_poly.pdbx_strand_id
1 'polypeptide(L)'
;MSREHQAADRRLDRRWLTRRELGLLGVAGALGGWWLYAQDGRERFRPQRVLGRQPPITEAPIVSAAEANRILNPEELVLGVALDKQARAYPINMLTGPRREIINDTFAGRPIAATW
;
A
#
# COMPACT_ATOMS: atom_id res chain seq x y z
N MET A 1 -35.86 -52.13 -12.42
CA MET A 1 -35.81 -53.53 -11.97
C MET A 1 -35.71 -54.42 -13.18
N SER A 2 -34.67 -55.28 -13.26
CA SER A 2 -34.58 -56.52 -14.08
C SER A 2 -34.54 -56.34 -15.61
N ARG A 3 -33.79 -57.06 -16.45
CA ARG A 3 -32.95 -58.28 -16.43
C ARG A 3 -32.21 -58.23 -17.80
N GLU A 4 -30.89 -58.46 -17.87
CA GLU A 4 -30.30 -59.72 -18.36
C GLU A 4 -30.48 -59.99 -19.87
N HIS A 5 -29.37 -59.97 -20.64
CA HIS A 5 -29.02 -60.84 -21.80
C HIS A 5 -27.61 -60.44 -22.31
N GLN A 6 -26.59 -61.26 -22.01
CA GLN A 6 -25.85 -62.13 -22.97
C GLN A 6 -25.05 -61.36 -24.06
N ALA A 7 -23.71 -61.27 -24.01
CA ALA A 7 -22.66 -62.29 -24.14
C ALA A 7 -22.39 -62.75 -25.60
N ALA A 8 -21.23 -62.36 -26.14
CA ALA A 8 -20.44 -63.12 -27.12
C ALA A 8 -18.98 -62.59 -27.03
N ASP A 9 -18.03 -63.37 -26.50
CA ASP A 9 -17.13 -64.28 -27.25
C ASP A 9 -15.94 -63.48 -27.84
N ARG A 10 -14.65 -63.69 -27.51
CA ARG A 10 -13.86 -64.93 -27.45
C ARG A 10 -12.59 -64.77 -26.60
N ARG A 11 -12.39 -65.78 -25.77
CA ARG A 11 -11.16 -66.48 -25.34
C ARG A 11 -9.77 -65.93 -25.76
N LEU A 12 -8.95 -65.77 -24.70
CA LEU A 12 -7.52 -66.15 -24.54
C LEU A 12 -6.50 -65.38 -25.40
N ASP A 13 -5.49 -64.72 -24.81
CA ASP A 13 -4.28 -65.41 -24.37
C ASP A 13 -3.56 -64.67 -23.23
N ARG A 14 -3.19 -65.45 -22.21
CA ARG A 14 -2.28 -65.07 -21.13
C ARG A 14 -0.87 -65.42 -21.55
N ARG A 15 -0.04 -64.44 -21.88
CA ARG A 15 1.42 -64.63 -21.84
C ARG A 15 2.12 -63.45 -21.20
N TRP A 16 2.49 -63.69 -19.94
CA TRP A 16 3.56 -63.01 -19.24
C TRP A 16 4.85 -63.13 -20.06
N LEU A 17 5.43 -62.01 -20.46
CA LEU A 17 6.85 -61.90 -20.78
C LEU A 17 7.41 -60.69 -20.04
N THR A 18 7.96 -60.99 -18.88
CA THR A 18 8.98 -60.22 -18.18
C THR A 18 10.14 -59.86 -19.10
N ARG A 19 10.53 -58.58 -19.17
CA ARG A 19 11.95 -58.21 -19.26
C ARG A 19 12.21 -56.74 -18.90
N ARG A 20 12.85 -56.60 -17.73
CA ARG A 20 13.99 -55.73 -17.39
C ARG A 20 13.83 -54.21 -17.62
N GLU A 21 13.84 -53.52 -16.48
CA GLU A 21 14.52 -52.25 -16.19
C GLU A 21 15.19 -51.54 -17.37
N LEU A 22 14.82 -50.27 -17.58
CA LEU A 22 15.74 -49.19 -17.95
C LEU A 22 14.99 -47.84 -17.85
N GLY A 23 15.54 -46.93 -17.05
CA GLY A 23 15.40 -45.49 -17.27
C GLY A 23 14.37 -44.72 -16.45
N LEU A 24 14.80 -44.21 -15.31
CA LEU A 24 14.32 -42.93 -14.76
C LEU A 24 14.46 -41.84 -15.83
N LEU A 25 13.35 -41.33 -16.37
CA LEU A 25 13.28 -39.99 -16.96
C LEU A 25 11.92 -39.39 -16.60
N GLY A 26 11.95 -38.46 -15.65
CA GLY A 26 10.79 -37.65 -15.32
C GLY A 26 10.39 -36.77 -16.50
N VAL A 27 9.08 -36.77 -16.79
CA VAL A 27 8.47 -35.70 -17.57
C VAL A 27 7.48 -35.00 -16.66
N ALA A 28 8.01 -34.06 -15.89
CA ALA A 28 7.24 -32.99 -15.25
C ALA A 28 6.74 -32.04 -16.36
N GLY A 29 5.69 -32.44 -17.08
CA GLY A 29 5.21 -31.71 -18.26
C GLY A 29 3.92 -30.91 -18.05
N ALA A 30 3.16 -31.14 -16.97
CA ALA A 30 1.84 -30.52 -16.80
C ALA A 30 1.68 -29.68 -15.52
N LEU A 31 2.76 -29.50 -14.75
CA LEU A 31 2.77 -28.67 -13.52
C LEU A 31 3.87 -27.60 -13.55
N GLY A 32 4.50 -27.34 -14.71
CA GLY A 32 5.69 -26.48 -14.82
C GLY A 32 5.44 -25.02 -15.20
N GLY A 33 4.22 -24.65 -15.61
CA GLY A 33 3.95 -23.33 -16.18
C GLY A 33 3.49 -22.26 -15.19
N TRP A 34 2.95 -22.66 -14.04
CA TRP A 34 2.32 -21.73 -13.09
C TRP A 34 3.32 -21.07 -12.13
N TRP A 35 4.57 -21.53 -12.11
CA TRP A 35 5.61 -20.94 -11.25
C TRP A 35 6.31 -19.74 -11.90
N LEU A 36 6.35 -19.68 -13.25
CA LEU A 36 6.98 -18.57 -13.98
C LEU A 36 6.14 -17.27 -13.96
N TYR A 37 4.85 -17.35 -13.65
CA TYR A 37 3.95 -16.21 -13.52
C TYR A 37 3.49 -15.93 -12.09
N ALA A 38 3.78 -16.82 -11.14
CA ALA A 38 3.58 -16.56 -9.72
C ALA A 38 4.75 -15.70 -9.18
N GLN A 39 5.00 -14.56 -9.81
CA GLN A 39 5.67 -13.48 -9.11
C GLN A 39 4.67 -13.04 -8.04
N ASP A 40 4.95 -13.36 -6.78
CA ASP A 40 4.28 -12.71 -5.65
C ASP A 40 4.52 -11.21 -5.85
N GLY A 41 3.55 -10.53 -6.50
CA GLY A 41 3.63 -9.12 -6.93
C GLY A 41 3.63 -8.13 -5.76
N ARG A 42 4.02 -8.62 -4.60
CA ARG A 42 4.16 -7.94 -3.34
C ARG A 42 5.65 -7.80 -3.12
N GLU A 43 6.27 -6.85 -3.83
CA GLU A 43 7.57 -6.37 -3.41
C GLU A 43 7.52 -6.14 -1.90
N ARG A 44 8.41 -6.81 -1.16
CA ARG A 44 8.40 -6.73 0.29
C ARG A 44 8.64 -5.27 0.66
N PHE A 45 7.66 -4.62 1.30
CA PHE A 45 7.81 -3.27 1.82
C PHE A 45 9.05 -3.20 2.72
N ARG A 46 10.07 -2.43 2.31
CA ARG A 46 11.33 -2.23 3.02
C ARG A 46 11.48 -0.74 3.34
N PRO A 47 10.75 -0.22 4.34
CA PRO A 47 10.80 1.19 4.66
C PRO A 47 12.21 1.59 5.07
N GLN A 48 12.72 2.65 4.46
CA GLN A 48 13.96 3.30 4.87
C GLN A 48 13.60 4.61 5.57
N ARG A 49 14.25 4.86 6.71
CA ARG A 49 14.11 6.14 7.41
C ARG A 49 15.04 7.14 6.74
N VAL A 50 14.48 8.03 5.95
CA VAL A 50 15.23 9.08 5.24
C VAL A 50 15.53 10.27 6.17
N LEU A 51 14.58 10.63 7.03
CA LEU A 51 14.72 11.73 7.99
C LEU A 51 14.39 11.28 9.42
N GLY A 52 15.05 11.93 10.38
CA GLY A 52 14.69 11.82 11.79
C GLY A 52 13.33 12.47 12.08
N ARG A 53 12.77 12.19 13.27
CA ARG A 53 11.55 12.87 13.73
C ARG A 53 11.82 14.37 13.83
N GLN A 54 10.97 15.17 13.19
CA GLN A 54 10.94 16.61 13.38
C GLN A 54 9.98 16.95 14.53
N PRO A 55 10.37 17.77 15.52
CA PRO A 55 9.45 18.20 16.56
C PRO A 55 8.39 19.15 15.97
N PRO A 56 7.14 19.09 16.47
CA PRO A 56 6.12 20.04 16.07
C PRO A 56 6.46 21.46 16.55
N ILE A 57 5.92 22.46 15.86
CA ILE A 57 5.78 23.79 16.44
C ILE A 57 4.59 23.75 17.39
N THR A 58 4.80 24.08 18.67
CA THR A 58 3.74 24.14 19.68
C THR A 58 3.43 25.57 20.14
N GLU A 59 4.34 26.50 19.85
CA GLU A 59 4.26 27.90 20.30
C GLU A 59 4.47 28.81 19.08
N ALA A 60 3.59 28.69 18.10
CA ALA A 60 3.60 29.58 16.94
C ALA A 60 3.06 30.97 17.33
N PRO A 61 3.74 32.07 16.98
CA PRO A 61 3.17 33.40 17.11
C PRO A 61 1.88 33.51 16.29
N ILE A 62 0.81 34.00 16.91
CA ILE A 62 -0.46 34.25 16.25
C ILE A 62 -0.61 35.77 16.12
N VAL A 63 -0.68 36.25 14.88
CA VAL A 63 -0.82 37.66 14.56
C VAL A 63 -2.15 37.95 13.89
N SER A 64 -2.58 39.22 13.90
CA SER A 64 -3.76 39.65 13.15
C SER A 64 -3.52 39.60 11.64
N ALA A 65 -4.58 39.54 10.83
CA ALA A 65 -4.46 39.61 9.38
C ALA A 65 -3.78 40.91 8.91
N ALA A 66 -4.06 42.04 9.56
CA ALA A 66 -3.42 43.32 9.24
C ALA A 66 -1.91 43.29 9.49
N GLU A 67 -1.47 42.61 10.55
CA GLU A 67 -0.06 42.42 10.84
C GLU A 67 0.60 41.43 9.86
N ALA A 68 -0.07 40.32 9.55
CA ALA A 68 0.39 39.34 8.57
C ALA A 68 0.63 39.98 7.18
N ASN A 69 -0.24 40.90 6.75
CA ASN A 69 -0.10 41.63 5.49
C ASN A 69 1.17 42.50 5.38
N ARG A 70 1.87 42.76 6.50
CA ARG A 70 3.14 43.48 6.50
C ARG A 70 4.36 42.57 6.35
N ILE A 71 4.19 41.27 6.56
CA ILE A 71 5.30 40.29 6.60
C ILE A 71 5.17 39.18 5.57
N LEU A 72 3.97 38.94 5.04
CA LEU A 72 3.71 37.95 4.00
C LEU A 72 3.54 38.62 2.64
N ASN A 73 3.87 37.89 1.58
CA ASN A 73 3.49 38.29 0.23
C ASN A 73 1.96 38.20 0.07
N PRO A 74 1.30 39.13 -0.64
CA PRO A 74 -0.15 39.07 -0.87
C PRO A 74 -0.62 37.78 -1.56
N GLU A 75 0.25 37.15 -2.35
CA GLU A 75 0.00 35.91 -3.09
C GLU A 75 0.49 34.65 -2.34
N GLU A 76 0.85 34.78 -1.06
CA GLU A 76 1.29 33.66 -0.22
C GLU A 76 0.19 32.61 -0.08
N LEU A 77 0.53 31.34 -0.33
CA LEU A 77 -0.41 30.24 -0.13
C LEU A 77 -0.58 29.93 1.37
N VAL A 78 -1.83 29.70 1.77
CA VAL A 78 -2.18 29.39 3.15
C VAL A 78 -3.08 28.18 3.24
N LEU A 79 -2.93 27.40 4.31
CA LEU A 79 -3.96 26.49 4.80
C LEU A 79 -4.95 27.30 5.64
N GLY A 80 -6.18 27.47 5.14
CA GLY A 80 -7.25 28.15 5.85
C GLY A 80 -8.11 27.19 6.67
N VAL A 81 -8.39 27.55 7.92
CA VAL A 81 -9.38 26.87 8.77
C VAL A 81 -10.44 27.87 9.19
N ALA A 82 -11.70 27.53 8.95
CA ALA A 82 -12.85 28.27 9.44
C ALA A 82 -13.69 27.38 10.37
N LEU A 83 -13.97 27.88 11.57
CA LEU A 83 -14.84 27.25 12.56
C LEU A 83 -15.79 28.31 13.12
N ASP A 84 -17.09 28.11 12.91
CA ASP A 84 -18.14 29.06 13.24
C ASP A 84 -17.86 30.47 12.68
N LYS A 85 -17.64 31.46 13.56
CA LYS A 85 -17.35 32.86 13.21
C LYS A 85 -15.85 33.19 13.30
N GLN A 86 -15.00 32.19 13.43
CA GLN A 86 -13.55 32.35 13.57
C GLN A 86 -12.84 31.76 12.35
N ALA A 87 -11.77 32.41 11.93
CA ALA A 87 -10.89 31.92 10.88
C ALA A 87 -9.43 32.01 11.32
N ARG A 88 -8.60 31.08 10.81
CA ARG A 88 -7.15 31.07 10.98
C ARG A 88 -6.49 30.64 9.68
N ALA A 89 -5.33 31.19 9.39
CA ALA A 89 -4.53 30.88 8.20
C ALA A 89 -3.12 30.48 8.62
N TYR A 90 -2.58 29.43 8.00
CA TYR A 90 -1.23 28.94 8.21
C TYR A 90 -0.46 29.04 6.89
N PRO A 91 0.50 29.96 6.73
CA PRO A 91 1.30 30.09 5.51
C PRO A 91 2.07 28.81 5.22
N ILE A 92 1.98 28.33 3.97
CA ILE A 92 2.66 27.09 3.57
C ILE A 92 4.17 27.24 3.72
N ASN A 93 4.74 28.41 3.42
CA ASN A 93 6.18 28.64 3.59
C ASN A 93 6.68 28.54 5.04
N MET A 94 5.78 28.61 6.03
CA MET A 94 6.10 28.35 7.43
C MET A 94 5.98 26.87 7.82
N LEU A 95 5.38 26.05 6.95
CA LEU A 95 5.20 24.59 7.06
C LEU A 95 6.16 23.81 6.13
N THR A 96 6.86 24.48 5.21
CA THR A 96 7.80 23.86 4.26
C THR A 96 9.27 24.12 4.65
N GLY A 97 9.71 23.49 5.74
CA GLY A 97 11.12 23.17 5.97
C GLY A 97 12.00 24.22 6.69
N PRO A 98 13.29 23.91 6.93
CA PRO A 98 13.96 22.60 6.77
C PRO A 98 13.69 21.62 7.95
N ARG A 99 12.85 21.99 8.93
CA ARG A 99 12.66 21.20 10.17
C ARG A 99 11.24 21.21 10.76
N ARG A 100 10.24 21.71 10.02
CA ARG A 100 8.89 21.94 10.56
C ARG A 100 7.87 21.68 9.47
N GLU A 101 7.12 20.59 9.62
CA GLU A 101 6.04 20.14 8.71
C GLU A 101 4.69 20.16 9.43
N ILE A 102 4.66 20.55 10.70
CA ILE A 102 3.46 20.50 11.55
C ILE A 102 3.46 21.61 12.62
N ILE A 103 2.31 22.29 12.74
CA ILE A 103 1.98 23.20 13.83
C ILE A 103 0.85 22.58 14.64
N ASN A 104 1.11 22.32 15.93
CA ASN A 104 0.07 21.96 16.89
C ASN A 104 -0.48 23.25 17.51
N ASP A 105 -1.77 23.49 17.33
CA ASP A 105 -2.46 24.71 17.74
C ASP A 105 -3.73 24.36 18.52
N THR A 106 -4.19 25.31 19.34
CA THR A 106 -5.54 25.29 19.93
C THR A 106 -6.34 26.43 19.30
N PHE A 107 -7.23 26.09 18.38
CA PHE A 107 -8.06 27.05 17.66
C PHE A 107 -9.53 26.88 18.04
N ALA A 108 -10.20 27.97 18.42
CA ALA A 108 -11.58 27.96 18.91
C ALA A 108 -11.82 26.92 20.03
N GLY A 109 -10.84 26.75 20.93
CA GLY A 109 -10.90 25.76 22.03
C GLY A 109 -10.69 24.30 21.61
N ARG A 110 -10.35 24.04 20.34
CA ARG A 110 -10.14 22.68 19.81
C ARG A 110 -8.67 22.47 19.44
N PRO A 111 -8.06 21.34 19.82
CA PRO A 111 -6.71 21.00 19.36
C PRO A 111 -6.76 20.65 17.87
N ILE A 112 -5.87 21.27 17.09
CA ILE A 112 -5.69 20.99 15.66
C ILE A 112 -4.20 20.87 15.32
N ALA A 113 -3.92 20.16 14.24
CA ALA A 113 -2.59 20.06 13.67
C ALA A 113 -2.64 20.50 12.21
N ALA A 114 -2.00 21.63 11.90
CA ALA A 114 -1.81 22.07 10.52
C ALA A 114 -0.54 21.41 9.95
N THR A 115 -0.65 20.77 8.80
CA THR A 115 0.46 20.03 8.15
C THR A 115 0.36 20.15 6.63
N TRP A 116 1.49 20.03 5.94
CA TRP A 116 1.66 20.17 4.50
C TRP A 116 2.65 19.15 3.96
#